data_AF-A0A838WNN1-F1
#
_entry.id   AF-A0A838WNN1-F1
#
_cell.length_a   1.000
_cell.length_b   1.000
_cell.length_c   1.000
_cell.angle_alpha   90.00
_cell.angle_beta   90.00
_cell.angle_gamma   90.00
#
_symmetry.space_group_name_H-M   'P 1'
#
loop_
_entity.id
_entity.type
_entity.pdbx_description
1 polymer ?
#
loop_
_entity_poly.entity_id
_entity_poly.type
_entity_poly.pdbx_seq_one_letter_code
_entity_poly.pdbx_strand_id
1 'polypeptide(L)' 'EDAFEGGVDLALRETNLPLRTFPQVCPYQFEQAISHGFMCDTSQDWQ' A
#
# COMPACT_ATOMS: atom_id res chain seq x y z
N GLU A 1 -4.19 10.27 7.51
CA GLU A 1 -3.44 9.16 8.14
C GLU A 1 -4.19 7.84 8.04
N ASP A 2 -5.52 7.86 8.21
CA ASP A 2 -6.37 6.67 8.38
C ASP A 2 -6.23 5.60 7.28
N ALA A 3 -6.09 6.01 6.01
CA ALA A 3 -5.95 5.06 4.90
C ALA A 3 -4.62 4.29 4.92
N PHE A 4 -3.54 4.92 5.39
CA PHE A 4 -2.23 4.28 5.49
C PHE A 4 -2.20 3.27 6.65
N GLU A 5 -2.72 3.66 7.81
CA GLU A 5 -2.83 2.79 8.99
C GLU A 5 -3.73 1.57 8.69
N GLY A 6 -4.89 1.79 8.07
CA GLY A 6 -5.77 0.69 7.65
C GLY A 6 -5.13 -0.25 6.63
N GLY A 7 -4.28 0.28 5.73
CA GLY A 7 -3.51 -0.53 4.79
C GLY A 7 -2.44 -1.39 5.47
N VAL A 8 -1.74 -0.84 6.47
CA VAL A 8 -0.75 -1.57 7.29
C VAL A 8 -1.44 -2.69 8.09
N ASP A 9 -2.57 -2.41 8.73
CA ASP A 9 -3.34 -3.40 9.48
C ASP A 9 -3.80 -4.57 8.60
N LEU A 10 -4.27 -4.27 7.39
CA LEU A 10 -4.63 -5.29 6.41
C LEU A 10 -3.41 -6.14 6.03
N ALA A 11 -2.30 -5.50 5.67
CA ALA A 11 -1.09 -6.20 5.25
C ALA A 11 -0.53 -7.11 6.36
N LEU A 12 -0.55 -6.65 7.61
CA LEU A 12 -0.13 -7.45 8.77
C LEU A 12 -0.96 -8.74 8.90
N ARG A 13 -2.28 -8.62 8.73
CA ARG A 13 -3.20 -9.76 8.82
C ARG A 13 -3.01 -10.78 7.70
N GLU A 14 -2.78 -10.31 6.48
CA GLU A 14 -2.75 -11.17 5.29
C GLU A 14 -1.37 -11.78 5.00
N THR A 15 -0.28 -11.08 5.35
CA THR A 15 1.08 -11.46 4.89
C THR A 15 1.94 -12.15 5.95
N ASN A 16 1.51 -12.16 7.23
CA ASN A 16 2.31 -12.61 8.39
C ASN A 16 3.72 -11.98 8.48
N LEU A 17 3.94 -10.83 7.81
CA LEU A 17 5.22 -10.15 7.83
C LEU A 17 5.44 -9.46 9.19
N PRO A 18 6.68 -9.44 9.72
CA PRO A 18 6.99 -8.72 10.95
C PRO A 18 6.66 -7.23 10.84
N LEU A 19 6.16 -6.63 11.92
CA LEU A 19 5.75 -5.21 11.95
C LEU A 19 6.86 -4.23 11.53
N ARG A 20 8.12 -4.56 11.85
CA ARG A 20 9.32 -3.80 11.44
C ARG A 20 9.55 -3.73 9.92
N THR A 21 8.87 -4.56 9.14
CA THR A 21 8.97 -4.60 7.67
C THR A 21 8.21 -3.44 7.05
N PHE A 22 7.17 -2.95 7.75
CA PHE A 22 6.34 -1.86 7.28
C PHE A 22 6.94 -0.51 7.67
N PRO A 23 6.86 0.51 6.78
CA PRO A 23 7.26 1.86 7.12
C PRO A 23 6.35 2.40 8.24
N GLN A 24 6.95 3.16 9.16
CA GLN A 24 6.22 3.76 10.30
C GLN A 24 5.37 4.97 9.89
N VAL A 25 5.69 5.58 8.74
CA VAL A 25 4.98 6.72 8.16
C VAL A 25 4.84 6.50 6.66
N CYS A 26 3.75 7.01 6.06
CA CYS A 26 3.55 6.91 4.62
C CYS A 26 4.66 7.68 3.89
N PRO A 27 5.48 7.02 3.05
CA PRO A 27 6.58 7.69 2.35
C PRO A 27 6.10 8.49 1.13
N TYR A 28 4.84 8.36 0.73
CA TYR A 28 4.27 8.98 -0.47
C TYR A 28 3.19 9.99 -0.10
N GLN A 29 3.15 11.10 -0.83
CA GLN A 29 2.00 12.01 -0.83
C GLN A 29 0.85 11.41 -1.63
N PHE A 30 -0.36 11.91 -1.41
CA PHE A 30 -1.57 11.41 -2.07
C PHE A 30 -1.43 11.44 -3.60
N GLU A 31 -0.96 12.55 -4.16
CA GLU A 31 -0.77 12.75 -5.60
C GLU A 31 0.24 11.77 -6.19
N GLN A 32 1.25 11.38 -5.40
CA GLN A 32 2.24 10.39 -5.82
C GLN A 32 1.66 8.97 -5.77
N ALA A 33 0.85 8.66 -4.75
CA ALA A 33 0.22 7.35 -4.60
C ALA A 33 -0.85 7.06 -5.67
N ILE A 34 -1.54 8.09 -6.17
CA ILE A 34 -2.52 7.95 -7.27
C ILE A 34 -1.92 8.14 -8.66
N SER A 35 -0.60 8.35 -8.75
CA SER A 35 0.07 8.55 -10.03
C SER A 35 -0.01 7.28 -10.87
N HIS A 36 -0.29 7.42 -12.17
CA HIS A 36 -0.37 6.29 -13.10
C HIS A 36 0.91 5.45 -13.19
N GLY A 37 2.07 6.01 -12.84
CA GLY A 37 3.33 5.26 -12.80
C GLY A 37 3.58 4.53 -11.47
N PHE A 38 2.78 4.80 -10.45
CA PHE A 38 2.87 4.17 -9.13
C PHE A 38 1.96 2.94 -9.04
N MET A 39 0.75 3.04 -9.60
CA MET A 39 -0.15 1.90 -9.69
C MET A 39 0.36 0.95 -10.78
N CYS A 40 0.60 -0.31 -10.43
CA CYS A 40 0.88 -1.35 -11.43
C CYS A 40 -0.26 -1.38 -12.45
N ASP A 41 0.07 -1.61 -13.72
CA ASP A 41 -0.94 -1.79 -14.76
C ASP A 41 -1.71 -3.09 -14.50
N THR A 42 -2.88 -2.97 -13.87
CA THR A 42 -3.80 -4.09 -13.60
C THR A 42 -4.78 -4.32 -14.76
N SER A 43 -4.58 -3.67 -15.91
CA SER A 43 -5.51 -3.74 -17.06
C SER A 43 -5.75 -5.15 -17.59
N GLN A 44 -4.93 -6.13 -17.20
CA GLN A 44 -5.03 -7.54 -17.60
C GLN A 44 -5.27 -8.52 -16.43
N ASP A 45 -5.42 -8.02 -15.19
CA ASP A 45 -5.59 -8.89 -14.01
C ASP A 45 -6.96 -9.60 -13.95
N TRP A 46 -7.91 -9.16 -14.78
CA TRP A 46 -9.30 -9.61 -14.81
C TRP A 46 -9.67 -10.43 -16.05
N GLN A 47 -8.68 -10.88 -16.83
CA GLN A 47 -8.89 -11.81 -17.95
C GLN A 47 -9.04 -13.27 -17.51
#